data_AF-A0A1H6Z933-F1
#
_entry.id   AF-A0A1H6Z933-F1
#
_cell.length_a   1.000
_cell.length_b   1.000
_cell.length_c   1.000
_cell.angle_alpha   90.00
_cell.angle_beta   90.00
_cell.angle_gamma   90.00
#
_symmetry.space_group_name_H-M   'P 1'
#
loop_
_entity.id
_entity.type
_entity.pdbx_description
1 polymer ?
#
loop_
_entity_poly.entity_id
_entity_poly.type
_entity_poly.pdbx_seq_one_letter_code
_entity_poly.pdbx_strand_id
1 'polypeptide(L)'
;MEAIDYLRDEIKSYFTESSELQLSSYYAQHRRFNFYFKITDNYPYLLYLNWDGEGNHFTLKCLEFNSCEILDTLIGEYPEKGAKSFNIGRPKLMVDFVYRDQDRLYVTEYKGGIQEQVQSNEISRQRLMECVDPAK
;
A
#
# COMPACT_ATOMS: atom_id res chain seq x y z
N MET A 1 6.25 -12.08 -11.42
CA MET A 1 7.11 -11.27 -10.52
C MET A 1 7.22 -9.83 -11.01
N GLU A 2 7.02 -9.55 -12.30
CA GLU A 2 7.07 -8.18 -12.85
C GLU A 2 6.02 -7.21 -12.30
N ALA A 3 4.76 -7.62 -12.13
CA ALA A 3 3.69 -6.72 -11.71
C ALA A 3 3.87 -6.15 -10.29
N ILE A 4 4.32 -6.98 -9.33
CA ILE A 4 4.52 -6.53 -7.96
C ILE A 4 5.68 -5.55 -7.86
N ASP A 5 6.80 -5.83 -8.54
CA ASP A 5 7.96 -4.93 -8.54
C ASP A 5 7.61 -3.62 -9.25
N TYR A 6 6.88 -3.69 -10.36
CA TYR A 6 6.35 -2.51 -11.05
C TYR A 6 5.47 -1.64 -10.11
N LEU A 7 4.51 -2.24 -9.41
CA LEU A 7 3.65 -1.49 -8.48
C LEU A 7 4.44 -0.87 -7.32
N ARG A 8 5.47 -1.56 -6.81
CA ARG A 8 6.36 -1.03 -5.76
C ARG A 8 7.14 0.17 -6.26
N ASP A 9 7.62 0.14 -7.50
CA ASP A 9 8.34 1.25 -8.12
C ASP A 9 7.42 2.44 -8.40
N GLU A 10 6.19 2.20 -8.84
CA GLU A 10 5.18 3.25 -9.02
C GLU A 10 4.82 3.95 -7.71
N ILE A 11 4.70 3.21 -6.59
CA ILE A 11 4.50 3.82 -5.26
C ILE A 11 5.66 4.75 -4.91
N LYS A 12 6.90 4.32 -5.12
CA LYS A 12 8.11 5.13 -4.84
C LYS A 12 8.22 6.35 -5.76
N SER A 13 7.77 6.21 -7.00
CA SER A 13 7.73 7.29 -7.99
C SER A 13 6.70 8.36 -7.63
N TYR A 14 5.50 7.96 -7.21
CA TYR A 14 4.43 8.88 -6.84
C TYR A 14 4.68 9.52 -5.47
N PHE A 15 5.05 8.72 -4.47
CA PHE A 15 5.40 9.19 -3.12
C PHE A 15 6.92 9.29 -2.99
N THR A 16 7.50 10.38 -3.47
CA THR A 16 8.96 10.55 -3.58
C THR A 16 9.71 10.51 -2.25
N GLU A 17 9.04 10.82 -1.15
CA GLU A 17 9.60 10.74 0.22
C GLU A 17 9.41 9.36 0.86
N SER A 18 8.74 8.44 0.15
CA SER A 18 8.36 7.17 0.75
C SER A 18 9.54 6.23 0.93
N SER A 19 9.46 5.42 1.98
CA SER A 19 10.42 4.35 2.26
C SER A 19 9.70 3.03 2.48
N GLU A 20 10.16 2.00 1.77
CA GLU A 20 9.64 0.64 1.91
C GLU A 20 10.24 -0.05 3.14
N LEU A 21 9.38 -0.49 4.05
CA LEU A 21 9.81 -1.13 5.30
C LEU A 21 10.35 -2.54 5.06
N GLN A 22 11.48 -2.82 5.69
CA GLN A 22 12.17 -4.09 5.58
C GLN A 22 12.01 -4.93 6.85
N LEU A 23 11.80 -6.23 6.66
CA LEU A 23 11.84 -7.21 7.73
C LEU A 23 13.29 -7.53 8.10
N SER A 24 13.53 -8.07 9.30
CA SER A 24 14.85 -8.59 9.64
C SER A 24 15.24 -9.74 8.70
N SER A 25 16.54 -9.99 8.58
CA SER A 25 17.10 -11.03 7.70
C SER A 25 16.56 -12.42 7.99
N TYR A 26 16.10 -12.69 9.21
CA TYR A 26 15.44 -13.94 9.60
C TYR A 26 14.10 -14.15 8.87
N TYR A 27 13.28 -13.10 8.77
CA TYR A 27 11.98 -13.17 8.09
C TYR A 27 12.06 -12.88 6.59
N ALA A 28 13.13 -12.21 6.14
CA ALA A 28 13.34 -11.87 4.73
C ALA A 28 13.55 -13.09 3.81
N GLN A 29 13.82 -14.28 4.37
CA GLN A 29 14.00 -15.52 3.61
C GLN A 29 12.69 -16.12 3.08
N HIS A 30 11.55 -15.66 3.56
CA HIS A 30 10.24 -16.13 3.12
C HIS A 30 9.67 -15.25 2.00
N ARG A 31 8.94 -15.86 1.05
CA ARG A 31 8.23 -15.12 0.00
C ARG A 31 7.27 -14.13 0.64
N ARG A 32 7.43 -12.85 0.30
CA ARG A 32 6.62 -11.74 0.82
C ARG A 32 5.45 -11.46 -0.11
N PHE A 33 4.30 -11.26 0.51
CA PHE A 33 3.04 -10.91 -0.14
C PHE A 33 2.49 -9.57 0.38
N ASN A 34 3.16 -8.97 1.36
CA ASN A 34 2.75 -7.74 2.02
C ASN A 34 3.94 -6.79 2.09
N PHE A 35 3.75 -5.59 1.56
CA PHE A 35 4.73 -4.53 1.49
C PHE A 35 4.15 -3.29 2.16
N TYR A 36 4.96 -2.64 2.98
CA TYR A 36 4.56 -1.48 3.76
C TYR A 36 5.46 -0.31 3.41
N PHE A 37 4.88 0.87 3.24
CA PHE A 37 5.61 2.07 2.90
C PHE A 37 5.23 3.19 3.86
N LYS A 38 6.23 3.78 4.51
CA LYS A 38 6.07 5.08 5.16
C LYS A 38 6.01 6.12 4.05
N ILE A 39 4.94 6.92 3.98
CA ILE A 39 4.75 7.89 2.89
C ILE A 39 5.67 9.10 3.05
N THR A 40 5.67 9.68 4.26
CA THR A 40 6.49 10.84 4.68
C THR A 40 6.58 10.85 6.20
N ASP A 41 7.54 11.56 6.77
CA ASP A 41 7.77 11.61 8.22
C ASP A 41 6.69 12.38 9.01
N ASN A 42 5.96 13.27 8.32
CA ASN A 42 5.03 14.18 8.98
C ASN A 42 3.58 13.72 9.00
N TYR A 43 3.30 12.50 8.52
CA TYR A 43 1.93 11.99 8.47
C TYR A 43 1.75 10.65 9.19
N PRO A 44 0.61 10.46 9.88
CA PRO A 44 0.29 9.21 10.54
C PRO A 44 -0.32 8.21 9.56
N TYR A 45 0.24 8.11 8.35
CA TYR A 45 -0.25 7.25 7.28
C TYR A 45 0.81 6.25 6.82
N LEU A 46 0.37 5.01 6.60
CA LEU A 46 1.19 3.94 6.06
C LEU A 46 0.49 3.31 4.85
N LEU A 47 1.19 3.18 3.74
CA LEU A 47 0.68 2.40 2.61
C LEU A 47 0.96 0.93 2.81
N TYR A 48 -0.02 0.12 2.43
CA TYR A 48 0.03 -1.32 2.47
C TYR A 48 -0.34 -1.85 1.09
N LEU A 49 0.62 -2.49 0.43
CA LEU A 49 0.41 -3.23 -0.81
C LEU A 49 0.44 -4.73 -0.52
N ASN A 50 -0.64 -5.42 -0.89
CA ASN A 50 -0.74 -6.85 -0.81
C ASN A 50 -0.97 -7.48 -2.18
N TRP A 51 -0.36 -8.65 -2.35
CA TRP A 51 -0.58 -9.57 -3.44
C TRP A 51 -1.09 -10.88 -2.85
N ASP A 52 -2.15 -11.45 -3.41
CA ASP A 52 -2.69 -12.75 -2.96
C ASP A 52 -1.71 -13.93 -3.16
N GLY A 53 -0.67 -13.71 -3.96
CA GLY A 53 0.41 -14.65 -4.22
C GLY A 53 0.18 -15.58 -5.39
N GLU A 54 -1.04 -15.55 -5.95
CA GLU A 54 -1.48 -16.35 -7.07
C GLU A 54 -2.28 -15.47 -8.05
N GLY A 55 -1.70 -15.21 -9.23
CA GLY A 55 -2.35 -14.39 -10.25
C GLY A 55 -2.03 -12.90 -10.12
N ASN A 56 -2.97 -12.05 -10.52
CA ASN A 56 -2.77 -10.61 -10.70
C ASN A 56 -3.65 -9.74 -9.78
N HIS A 57 -4.16 -10.29 -8.68
CA HIS A 57 -5.03 -9.54 -7.78
C HIS A 57 -4.20 -8.87 -6.68
N PHE A 58 -4.42 -7.58 -6.50
CA PHE A 58 -3.70 -6.75 -5.56
C PHE A 58 -4.68 -5.94 -4.72
N THR A 59 -4.25 -5.64 -3.51
CA THR A 59 -4.93 -4.73 -2.61
C THR A 59 -3.95 -3.63 -2.21
N LEU A 60 -4.34 -2.38 -2.41
CA LEU A 60 -3.59 -1.21 -1.95
C LEU A 60 -4.43 -0.45 -0.92
N LYS A 61 -3.87 -0.26 0.27
CA LYS A 61 -4.53 0.47 1.38
C LYS A 61 -3.68 1.62 1.86
N CYS A 62 -4.33 2.70 2.24
CA CYS A 62 -3.76 3.70 3.15
C CYS A 62 -4.32 3.45 4.55
N LEU A 63 -3.43 3.11 5.48
CA LEU A 63 -3.74 2.93 6.89
C LEU A 63 -3.51 4.24 7.64
N GLU A 64 -4.46 4.65 8.45
CA GLU A 64 -4.39 5.81 9.33
C GLU A 64 -4.13 5.36 10.78
N PHE A 65 -3.23 6.08 11.44
CA PHE A 65 -2.85 5.89 12.83
C PHE A 65 -3.21 7.12 13.65
N ASN A 66 -3.28 6.97 14.97
CA ASN A 66 -3.67 8.07 15.85
C ASN A 66 -2.64 9.21 15.90
N SER A 67 -1.36 8.91 15.68
CA SER A 67 -0.27 9.90 15.66
C SER A 67 0.95 9.38 14.90
N CYS A 68 1.83 10.29 14.47
CA CYS A 68 3.12 9.95 13.86
C CYS A 68 4.00 9.17 14.84
N GLU A 69 4.00 9.55 16.12
CA GLU A 69 4.77 8.87 17.18
C GLU A 69 4.40 7.39 17.31
N ILE A 70 3.11 7.08 17.25
CA ILE A 70 2.62 5.69 17.27
C ILE A 70 3.10 4.95 16.02
N LEU A 71 2.96 5.56 14.85
CA LEU A 71 3.41 4.96 13.59
C LEU A 71 4.93 4.68 13.61
N ASP A 72 5.74 5.65 14.04
CA ASP A 72 7.20 5.50 14.13
C ASP A 72 7.61 4.37 15.08
N THR A 73 6.93 4.27 16.22
CA THR A 73 7.14 3.16 17.17
C THR A 73 6.86 1.81 16.49
N LEU A 74 5.75 1.68 15.79
CA LEU A 74 5.38 0.43 15.10
C LEU A 74 6.33 0.09 13.94
N ILE A 75 6.81 1.10 13.23
CA ILE A 75 7.83 0.94 12.19
C ILE A 75 9.12 0.41 12.79
N GLY A 76 9.55 0.96 13.93
CA GLY A 76 10.74 0.46 14.65
C GLY A 76 10.61 -0.98 15.12
N GLU A 77 9.40 -1.44 15.44
CA GLU A 77 9.11 -2.82 15.85
C GLU A 77 8.92 -3.79 14.67
N TYR A 78 8.65 -3.28 13.47
CA TYR A 78 8.32 -4.09 12.29
C TYR A 78 9.38 -5.15 11.94
N PRO A 79 10.70 -4.89 11.99
CA PRO A 79 11.70 -5.89 11.65
C PRO A 79 11.60 -7.18 12.48
N GLU A 80 11.17 -7.07 13.74
CA GLU A 80 11.13 -8.17 14.71
C GLU A 80 9.72 -8.78 14.87
N LYS A 81 8.68 -7.92 14.89
CA LYS A 81 7.28 -8.34 15.13
C LYS A 81 6.50 -8.58 13.84
N GLY A 82 7.01 -8.12 12.70
CA GLY A 82 6.39 -8.24 11.39
C GLY A 82 5.05 -7.49 11.27
N ALA A 83 4.22 -7.93 10.33
CA ALA A 83 2.95 -7.29 9.96
C ALA A 83 1.97 -7.07 11.13
N LYS A 84 2.07 -7.87 12.20
CA LYS A 84 1.19 -7.75 13.38
C LYS A 84 1.26 -6.38 14.05
N SER A 85 2.39 -5.68 13.93
CA SER A 85 2.57 -4.32 14.47
C SER A 85 1.54 -3.34 13.92
N PHE A 86 1.07 -3.51 12.69
CA PHE A 86 0.20 -2.55 12.03
C PHE A 86 -1.30 -2.82 12.18
N ASN A 87 -1.69 -3.85 12.95
CA ASN A 87 -3.11 -4.22 13.13
C ASN A 87 -3.95 -3.12 13.80
N ILE A 88 -3.34 -2.16 14.48
CA ILE A 88 -4.04 -1.02 15.07
C ILE A 88 -4.36 0.09 14.06
N GLY A 89 -3.74 0.05 12.88
CA GLY A 89 -3.99 1.00 11.80
C GLY A 89 -5.38 0.80 11.22
N ARG A 90 -6.11 1.89 11.00
CA ARG A 90 -7.47 1.85 10.43
C ARG A 90 -7.39 2.08 8.93
N PRO A 91 -8.00 1.23 8.09
CA PRO A 91 -8.03 1.48 6.65
C PRO A 91 -8.85 2.74 6.37
N LYS A 92 -8.19 3.77 5.84
CA LYS A 92 -8.83 5.03 5.43
C LYS A 92 -9.22 5.00 3.96
N LEU A 93 -8.32 4.50 3.13
CA LEU A 93 -8.50 4.31 1.70
C LEU A 93 -8.09 2.88 1.34
N MET A 94 -8.83 2.25 0.42
CA MET A 94 -8.57 0.89 -0.06
C MET A 94 -9.02 0.77 -1.51
N VAL A 95 -8.17 0.17 -2.34
CA VAL A 95 -8.48 -0.25 -3.70
C VAL A 95 -8.08 -1.72 -3.83
N ASP A 96 -9.04 -2.56 -4.18
CA ASP A 96 -8.79 -3.92 -4.67
C ASP A 96 -8.86 -3.90 -6.19
N PHE A 97 -7.88 -4.52 -6.85
CA PHE A 97 -7.75 -4.44 -8.31
C PHE A 97 -7.00 -5.62 -8.92
N VAL A 98 -7.37 -5.96 -10.15
CA VAL A 98 -6.65 -6.91 -11.00
C VAL A 98 -5.71 -6.16 -11.93
N TYR A 99 -4.41 -6.42 -11.80
CA TYR A 99 -3.39 -5.91 -12.72
C TYR A 99 -3.50 -6.63 -14.07
N ARG A 100 -3.60 -5.89 -15.18
CA ARG A 100 -3.55 -6.47 -16.52
C ARG A 100 -2.25 -6.11 -17.22
N ASP A 101 -1.98 -4.83 -17.32
CA ASP A 101 -0.74 -4.27 -17.83
C ASP A 101 -0.45 -2.92 -17.15
N GLN A 102 0.67 -2.29 -17.51
CA GLN A 102 1.23 -1.12 -16.82
C GLN A 102 0.25 0.06 -16.68
N ASP A 103 -0.71 0.20 -17.59
CA ASP A 103 -1.67 1.32 -17.57
C ASP A 103 -3.13 0.89 -17.43
N ARG A 104 -3.39 -0.42 -17.30
CA ARG A 104 -4.74 -0.97 -17.24
C ARG A 104 -4.92 -1.83 -16.00
N LEU A 105 -5.58 -1.24 -15.02
CA LEU A 105 -5.93 -1.88 -13.75
C LEU A 105 -7.45 -2.02 -13.68
N TYR A 106 -7.94 -3.21 -13.36
CA TYR A 106 -9.37 -3.43 -13.19
C TYR A 106 -9.74 -3.37 -11.71
N VAL A 107 -10.38 -2.29 -11.25
CA VAL A 107 -10.85 -2.14 -9.87
C VAL A 107 -12.01 -3.09 -9.61
N THR A 108 -11.87 -3.88 -8.55
CA THR A 108 -12.89 -4.80 -8.06
C THR A 108 -13.62 -4.24 -6.84
N GLU A 109 -12.93 -3.47 -5.99
CA GLU A 109 -13.51 -2.83 -4.83
C GLU A 109 -12.80 -1.50 -4.51
N TYR A 110 -13.54 -0.52 -4.02
CA TYR A 110 -13.01 0.72 -3.48
C TYR A 110 -13.71 1.09 -2.17
N LYS A 111 -12.92 1.48 -1.16
CA LYS A 111 -13.42 2.07 0.10
C LYS A 111 -12.64 3.35 0.39
N GLY A 112 -13.31 4.49 0.46
CA GLY A 112 -12.70 5.78 0.75
C GLY A 112 -13.67 6.94 0.58
N GLY A 113 -13.22 8.17 0.85
CA GLY A 113 -14.03 9.39 0.77
C GLY A 113 -14.37 9.83 -0.66
N ILE A 114 -13.61 9.37 -1.66
CA ILE A 114 -13.79 9.73 -3.07
C ILE A 114 -14.67 8.67 -3.75
N GLN A 115 -15.91 8.48 -3.28
CA GLN A 115 -16.82 7.47 -3.86
C GLN A 115 -17.26 7.79 -5.30
N GLU A 116 -17.10 9.04 -5.78
CA GLU A 116 -17.77 9.47 -7.01
C GLU A 116 -17.03 9.16 -8.33
N GLN A 117 -15.77 8.69 -8.33
CA GLN A 117 -14.95 8.71 -9.55
C GLN A 117 -14.37 7.36 -10.03
N VAL A 118 -14.78 6.22 -9.46
CA VAL A 118 -14.48 4.91 -10.06
C VAL A 118 -15.76 4.38 -10.75
N GLN A 119 -16.29 5.14 -11.71
CA GLN A 119 -17.43 4.70 -12.52
C GLN A 119 -16.99 3.76 -13.67
N SER A 120 -15.71 3.79 -14.04
CA SER A 120 -15.09 2.78 -14.88
C SER A 120 -14.37 1.77 -13.98
N ASN A 121 -14.70 0.49 -14.15
CA ASN A 121 -13.95 -0.58 -13.48
C ASN A 121 -12.50 -0.66 -13.99
N GLU A 122 -12.10 0.10 -15.01
CA GLU A 122 -10.70 0.22 -15.44
C GLU A 122 -10.16 1.60 -15.07
N ILE A 123 -8.99 1.64 -14.41
CA ILE A 123 -8.28 2.87 -14.03
C ILE A 123 -6.80 2.79 -14.44
N SER A 124 -6.18 3.95 -14.63
CA SER A 124 -4.73 4.05 -14.80
C SER A 124 -3.98 3.90 -13.47
N ARG A 125 -2.68 3.65 -13.53
CA ARG A 125 -1.80 3.62 -12.35
C ARG A 125 -1.77 4.94 -11.58
N GLN A 126 -1.78 6.07 -12.30
CA GLN A 126 -1.78 7.38 -11.67
C GLN A 126 -3.07 7.55 -10.85
N ARG A 127 -4.19 7.12 -11.43
CA ARG A 127 -5.47 7.16 -10.74
C ARG A 127 -5.51 6.23 -9.53
N LEU A 128 -4.89 5.04 -9.61
CA LEU A 128 -4.73 4.15 -8.46
C LEU A 128 -4.01 4.86 -7.30
N MET A 129 -2.91 5.55 -7.57
CA MET A 129 -2.16 6.27 -6.53
C MET A 129 -2.99 7.40 -5.91
N GLU A 130 -3.70 8.18 -6.73
CA GLU A 130 -4.61 9.22 -6.25
C GLU A 130 -5.72 8.67 -5.35
N CYS A 131 -6.21 7.46 -5.62
CA CYS A 131 -7.26 6.83 -4.81
C CYS A 131 -6.78 6.43 -3.41
N VAL A 132 -5.47 6.30 -3.20
CA VAL A 132 -4.87 5.92 -1.90
C VAL A 132 -3.98 7.01 -1.31
N ASP A 133 -3.94 8.19 -1.94
CA ASP A 133 -3.21 9.35 -1.47
C ASP A 133 -4.02 10.06 -0.37
N PRO A 134 -3.55 10.06 0.89
CA PRO A 134 -4.29 10.69 1.98
C PRO A 134 -4.27 12.22 1.95
N ALA A 135 -3.48 12.84 1.07
CA ALA A 135 -3.40 14.29 0.89
C ALA A 135 -4.36 14.84 -0.17
N LYS A 136 -5.05 13.98 -0.94
CA LYS A 136 -6.06 14.35 -1.93
C LYS A 136 -7.48 14.16 -1.41
#